data_AF-A0A7S4FWQ1-F1
#
_entry.id   AF-A0A7S4FWQ1-F1
#
_cell.length_a   1.000
_cell.length_b   1.000
_cell.length_c   1.000
_cell.angle_alpha   90.00
_cell.angle_beta   90.00
_cell.angle_gamma   90.00
#
_symmetry.space_group_name_H-M   'P 1'
#
loop_
_entity.id
_entity.type
_entity.pdbx_description
1 polymer ?
#
loop_
_entity_poly.entity_id
_entity_poly.type
_entity_poly.pdbx_seq_one_letter_code
_entity_poly.pdbx_strand_id
1 'polypeptide(L)'
;IFFRSMASTEARPLSIPKISVEPPTGGGHGLFRVYPQRFVVLAIFCNLSLQQGFGWFTFAPIVGPTKAAFPRVTDATLTLLDAWSPIMYIPMAFLVAWMLARPAGLQSVIRIGASLGFLGAVARCLALSHAESPWSVNYLHLGQMLNGLMSPCVIAPPSLLSAIWFPPKESTR
;
A
#
# COMPACT_ATOMS: atom_id res chain seq x y z
N ILE A 1 24.78 -17.51 36.29
CA ILE A 1 23.56 -17.13 37.06
C ILE A 1 22.90 -15.84 36.53
N PHE A 2 23.48 -15.09 35.59
CA PHE A 2 22.91 -13.80 35.13
C PHE A 2 22.30 -13.76 33.71
N PHE A 3 22.22 -14.88 32.98
CA PHE A 3 21.74 -14.90 31.58
C PHE A 3 20.44 -15.70 31.35
N ARG A 4 19.76 -16.13 32.42
CA ARG A 4 18.52 -16.93 32.34
C ARG A 4 17.25 -16.17 32.74
N SER A 5 17.36 -14.86 32.99
CA SER A 5 16.35 -14.04 33.67
C SER A 5 15.96 -12.76 32.91
N MET A 6 15.90 -12.78 31.57
CA MET A 6 15.50 -11.60 30.79
C MET A 6 14.76 -11.85 29.46
N ALA A 7 14.14 -13.02 29.26
CA ALA A 7 13.33 -13.24 28.06
C ALA A 7 12.03 -14.03 28.31
N SER A 8 11.54 -14.06 29.55
CA SER A 8 10.13 -14.39 29.85
C SER A 8 9.25 -13.13 29.74
N THR A 9 9.45 -12.32 28.69
CA THR A 9 8.39 -11.40 28.30
C THR A 9 7.44 -12.24 27.47
N GLU A 10 6.52 -12.89 28.18
CA GLU A 10 5.40 -13.60 27.57
C GLU A 10 4.85 -12.74 26.44
N ALA A 11 4.90 -13.27 25.23
CA ALA A 11 4.13 -12.74 24.12
C ALA A 11 2.67 -12.81 24.55
N ARG A 12 2.15 -11.70 25.06
CA ARG A 12 0.73 -11.54 25.34
C ARG A 12 0.04 -11.93 24.04
N PRO A 13 -0.73 -13.04 23.99
CA PRO A 13 -1.43 -13.39 22.78
C PRO A 13 -2.30 -12.18 22.45
N LEU A 14 -2.11 -11.60 21.26
CA LEU A 14 -2.92 -10.51 20.76
C LEU A 14 -4.37 -10.99 20.91
N SER A 15 -5.09 -10.45 21.89
CA SER A 15 -6.51 -10.70 22.06
C SER A 15 -7.22 -9.95 20.95
N ILE A 16 -7.16 -10.53 19.75
CA ILE A 16 -8.06 -10.22 18.65
C ILE A 16 -9.44 -10.31 19.29
N PRO A 17 -10.25 -9.23 19.27
CA PRO A 17 -11.62 -9.30 19.74
C PRO A 17 -12.25 -10.51 19.07
N LYS A 18 -12.59 -11.53 19.87
CA LYS A 18 -13.40 -12.65 19.39
C LYS A 18 -14.71 -12.01 18.99
N ILE A 19 -14.87 -11.74 17.70
CA ILE A 19 -16.20 -11.55 17.13
C ILE A 19 -16.85 -12.91 17.35
N SER A 20 -17.66 -12.99 18.40
CA SER A 20 -18.47 -14.16 18.73
C SER A 20 -19.45 -14.34 17.58
N VAL A 21 -19.01 -14.98 16.50
CA VAL A 21 -19.93 -15.53 15.51
C VAL A 21 -20.49 -16.76 16.20
N GLU A 22 -21.59 -16.55 16.91
CA GLU A 22 -22.38 -17.61 17.50
C GLU A 22 -22.71 -18.61 16.38
N PRO A 23 -22.37 -19.90 16.53
CA PRO A 23 -22.67 -20.88 15.50
C PRO A 23 -24.19 -20.91 15.31
N PRO A 24 -24.70 -20.83 14.06
CA PRO A 24 -26.14 -20.84 13.84
C PRO A 24 -26.70 -22.18 14.32
N THR A 25 -27.37 -22.12 15.47
CA THR A 25 -28.19 -23.21 16.02
C THR A 25 -29.46 -23.28 15.17
N GLY A 26 -29.35 -23.93 14.02
CA GLY A 26 -30.49 -24.22 13.15
C GLY A 26 -30.04 -24.46 11.72
N GLY A 27 -30.45 -25.59 11.14
CA GLY A 27 -30.15 -26.01 9.77
C GLY A 27 -30.83 -25.16 8.69
N GLY A 28 -30.64 -23.85 8.72
CA GLY A 28 -30.95 -22.94 7.62
C GLY A 28 -29.64 -22.54 6.94
N HIS A 29 -29.62 -22.56 5.61
CA HIS A 29 -28.53 -21.98 4.82
C HIS A 29 -28.21 -20.59 5.37
N GLY A 30 -27.06 -20.44 6.03
CA GLY A 30 -26.64 -19.17 6.61
C GLY A 30 -26.63 -18.12 5.52
N LEU A 31 -27.64 -17.25 5.50
CA LEU A 31 -27.73 -16.16 4.56
C LEU A 31 -26.59 -15.21 4.89
N PHE A 32 -25.47 -15.37 4.20
CA PHE A 32 -24.39 -14.39 4.23
C PHE A 32 -24.98 -13.04 3.84
N ARG A 33 -25.11 -12.13 4.81
CA ARG A 33 -25.61 -10.79 4.54
C ARG A 33 -24.54 -10.04 3.75
N VAL A 34 -24.70 -10.04 2.44
CA VAL A 34 -23.84 -9.33 1.52
C VAL A 34 -24.07 -7.83 1.70
N TYR A 35 -23.08 -7.15 2.27
CA TYR A 35 -23.10 -5.70 2.35
C TYR A 35 -22.56 -5.10 1.02
N PRO A 36 -23.26 -4.13 0.41
CA PRO A 36 -22.80 -3.48 -0.83
C PRO A 36 -21.50 -2.69 -0.64
N GLN A 37 -21.15 -2.38 0.62
CA GLN A 37 -19.92 -1.70 1.02
C GLN A 37 -18.65 -2.40 0.54
N ARG A 38 -18.68 -3.71 0.26
CA ARG A 38 -17.55 -4.44 -0.32
C ARG A 38 -17.14 -3.92 -1.70
N PHE A 39 -18.10 -3.44 -2.50
CA PHE A 39 -17.82 -2.91 -3.84
C PHE A 39 -17.15 -1.53 -3.77
N VAL A 40 -17.45 -0.74 -2.73
CA VAL A 40 -16.78 0.53 -2.49
C VAL A 40 -15.32 0.31 -2.11
N VAL A 41 -15.05 -0.64 -1.20
CA VAL A 41 -13.68 -1.01 -0.83
C VAL A 41 -12.91 -1.57 -2.03
N LEU A 42 -13.56 -2.41 -2.85
CA LEU A 42 -12.96 -2.92 -4.09
C LEU A 42 -12.65 -1.79 -5.07
N ALA A 43 -13.56 -0.84 -5.27
CA ALA A 43 -13.35 0.29 -6.16
C ALA A 43 -12.18 1.17 -5.69
N ILE A 44 -12.08 1.44 -4.38
CA ILE A 44 -10.93 2.16 -3.80
C ILE A 44 -9.65 1.36 -4.04
N PHE A 45 -9.65 0.06 -3.78
CA PHE A 45 -8.50 -0.79 -4.00
C PHE A 45 -8.06 -0.80 -5.47
N CYS A 46 -9.00 -0.97 -6.40
CA CYS A 46 -8.74 -0.89 -7.84
C CYS A 46 -8.16 0.47 -8.23
N ASN A 47 -8.73 1.57 -7.72
CA ASN A 47 -8.21 2.90 -8.00
C ASN A 47 -6.76 3.07 -7.50
N LEU A 48 -6.46 2.60 -6.28
CA LEU A 48 -5.11 2.63 -5.72
C LEU A 48 -4.14 1.75 -6.53
N SER A 49 -4.53 0.53 -6.89
CA SER A 49 -3.72 -0.37 -7.72
C SER A 49 -3.46 0.21 -9.11
N LEU A 50 -4.47 0.82 -9.74
CA LEU A 50 -4.32 1.51 -11.01
C LEU A 50 -3.34 2.66 -10.89
N GLN A 51 -3.48 3.49 -9.86
CA GLN A 51 -2.60 4.64 -9.66
C GLN A 51 -1.15 4.22 -9.42
N GLN A 52 -0.95 3.17 -8.63
CA GLN A 52 0.37 2.58 -8.37
C GLN A 52 0.98 2.06 -9.67
N GLY A 53 0.21 1.32 -10.46
CA GLY A 53 0.63 0.77 -11.74
C GLY A 53 0.99 1.86 -12.75
N PHE A 54 0.14 2.88 -12.90
CA PHE A 54 0.44 4.03 -13.76
C PHE A 54 1.75 4.69 -13.35
N GLY A 55 1.93 5.02 -12.06
CA GLY A 55 3.15 5.66 -11.59
C GLY A 55 4.41 4.80 -11.79
N TRP A 56 4.29 3.46 -11.69
CA TRP A 56 5.39 2.54 -11.95
C TRP A 56 5.76 2.50 -13.44
N PHE A 57 4.77 2.38 -14.32
CA PHE A 57 4.99 2.26 -15.76
C PHE A 57 5.15 3.61 -16.47
N THR A 58 4.94 4.74 -15.79
CA THR A 58 4.96 6.07 -16.43
C THR A 58 6.26 6.30 -17.17
N PHE A 59 7.42 5.95 -16.62
CA PHE A 59 8.71 6.30 -17.26
C PHE A 59 9.29 5.21 -18.16
N ALA A 60 8.72 4.00 -18.15
CA ALA A 60 9.23 2.87 -18.93
C ALA A 60 9.09 3.05 -20.46
N PRO A 61 7.94 3.51 -21.02
CA PRO A 61 7.74 3.61 -22.47
C PRO A 61 7.93 5.02 -23.05
N ILE A 62 7.94 6.09 -22.25
CA ILE A 62 7.89 7.49 -22.74
C ILE A 62 9.16 8.30 -22.51
N VAL A 63 10.33 7.65 -22.50
CA VAL A 63 11.62 8.33 -22.35
C VAL A 63 11.81 9.45 -23.38
N GLY A 64 11.45 9.20 -24.64
CA GLY A 64 11.55 10.19 -25.73
C GLY A 64 10.62 11.41 -25.54
N PRO A 65 9.29 11.21 -25.43
CA PRO A 65 8.35 12.30 -25.18
C PRO A 65 8.59 13.05 -23.86
N THR A 66 9.07 12.37 -22.81
CA THR A 66 9.39 13.01 -21.52
C THR A 66 10.57 13.98 -21.65
N LYS A 67 11.61 13.61 -22.39
CA LYS A 67 12.73 14.52 -22.68
C LYS A 67 12.30 15.71 -23.55
N ALA A 68 11.32 15.51 -24.44
CA ALA A 68 10.75 16.58 -25.24
C ALA A 68 9.87 17.54 -24.41
N ALA A 69 9.13 17.03 -23.44
CA ALA A 69 8.27 17.82 -22.55
C ALA A 69 9.02 18.48 -21.37
N PHE A 70 10.16 17.91 -20.98
CA PHE A 70 10.99 18.43 -19.90
C PHE A 70 12.44 18.56 -20.38
N PRO A 71 12.84 19.76 -20.86
CA PRO A 71 14.16 19.97 -21.47
C PRO A 71 15.35 19.66 -20.56
N ARG A 72 15.10 19.59 -19.24
CA ARG A 72 16.11 19.39 -18.18
C ARG A 72 16.20 17.93 -17.70
N VAL A 73 15.35 17.03 -18.20
CA VAL A 73 15.36 15.62 -17.80
C VAL A 73 16.43 14.88 -18.61
N THR A 74 17.40 14.30 -17.90
CA THR A 74 18.47 13.49 -18.49
C THR A 74 18.20 11.99 -18.30
N ASP A 75 18.93 11.13 -19.01
CA ASP A 75 18.86 9.68 -18.79
C ASP A 75 19.19 9.30 -17.35
N ALA A 76 20.17 9.97 -16.74
CA ALA A 76 20.52 9.76 -15.33
C ALA A 76 19.35 10.11 -14.39
N THR A 77 18.59 11.16 -14.69
CA THR A 77 17.39 11.54 -13.91
C THR A 77 16.32 10.45 -13.98
N LEU A 78 16.10 9.86 -15.16
CA LEU A 78 15.13 8.79 -15.35
C LEU A 78 15.54 7.49 -14.64
N THR A 79 16.83 7.13 -14.74
CA THR A 79 17.38 5.99 -13.99
C THR A 79 17.23 6.21 -12.48
N LEU A 80 17.48 7.42 -11.99
CA LEU A 80 17.31 7.75 -10.57
C LEU A 80 15.84 7.71 -10.16
N LEU A 81 14.91 8.14 -11.03
CA LEU A 81 13.47 8.03 -10.83
C LEU A 81 13.06 6.58 -10.60
N ASP A 82 13.50 5.66 -11.45
CA ASP A 82 13.17 4.24 -11.30
C ASP A 82 13.76 3.66 -9.99
N ALA A 83 15.00 4.06 -9.64
CA ALA A 83 15.67 3.66 -8.41
C ALA A 83 14.96 4.11 -7.12
N TRP A 84 14.18 5.19 -7.14
CA TRP A 84 13.43 5.63 -5.94
C TRP A 84 12.38 4.62 -5.48
N SER A 85 11.81 3.84 -6.39
CA SER A 85 10.76 2.86 -6.08
C SER A 85 11.25 1.79 -5.09
N PRO A 86 12.34 1.03 -5.37
CA PRO A 86 12.88 0.07 -4.42
C PRO A 86 13.47 0.72 -3.17
N ILE A 87 14.09 1.90 -3.26
CA ILE A 87 14.65 2.62 -2.11
C ILE A 87 13.56 2.94 -1.08
N MET A 88 12.41 3.44 -1.54
CA MET A 88 11.29 3.79 -0.67
C MET A 88 10.46 2.57 -0.24
N TYR A 89 10.46 1.51 -1.04
CA TYR A 89 9.79 0.27 -0.70
C TYR A 89 10.34 -0.33 0.60
N ILE A 90 11.67 -0.38 0.78
CA ILE A 90 12.32 -0.99 1.93
C ILE A 90 11.81 -0.43 3.28
N PRO A 91 11.96 0.89 3.58
CA PRO A 91 11.55 1.43 4.87
C PRO A 91 10.04 1.29 5.08
N MET A 92 9.26 1.42 4.01
CA MET A 92 7.81 1.38 4.10
C MET A 92 7.27 -0.05 4.27
N ALA A 93 7.94 -1.05 3.70
CA ALA A 93 7.61 -2.46 3.93
C ALA A 93 7.76 -2.82 5.42
N PHE A 94 8.83 -2.36 6.07
CA PHE A 94 8.99 -2.52 7.53
C PHE A 94 7.91 -1.80 8.31
N LEU A 95 7.58 -0.56 7.94
CA LEU A 95 6.52 0.20 8.59
C LEU A 95 5.15 -0.49 8.45
N VAL A 96 4.81 -0.94 7.25
CA VAL A 96 3.56 -1.68 6.98
C VAL A 96 3.52 -2.96 7.79
N ALA A 97 4.59 -3.76 7.81
CA ALA A 97 4.65 -4.97 8.63
C ALA A 97 4.40 -4.70 10.11
N TRP A 98 5.01 -3.63 10.65
CA TRP A 98 4.81 -3.21 12.04
C TRP A 98 3.39 -2.70 12.31
N MET A 99 2.81 -1.93 11.37
CA MET A 99 1.45 -1.42 11.48
C MET A 99 0.41 -2.55 11.46
N LEU A 100 0.66 -3.59 10.67
CA LEU A 100 -0.22 -4.76 10.56
C LEU A 100 -0.23 -5.61 11.82
N ALA A 101 0.85 -5.59 12.61
CA ALA A 101 0.89 -6.24 13.92
C ALA A 101 -0.01 -5.56 14.97
N ARG A 102 -0.56 -4.37 14.69
CA ARG A 102 -1.46 -3.64 15.60
C ARG A 102 -2.94 -3.93 15.33
N PRO A 103 -3.81 -3.86 16.36
CA PRO A 103 -5.26 -3.92 16.16
C PRO A 103 -5.71 -2.79 15.21
N ALA A 104 -6.57 -3.13 14.24
CA ALA A 104 -7.00 -2.24 13.14
C ALA A 104 -5.87 -1.75 12.20
N GLY A 105 -4.75 -2.44 12.12
CA GLY A 105 -3.63 -2.13 11.22
C GLY A 105 -4.04 -2.00 9.74
N LEU A 106 -4.91 -2.89 9.26
CA LEU A 106 -5.37 -2.92 7.87
C LEU A 106 -6.02 -1.61 7.43
N GLN A 107 -6.93 -1.05 8.23
CA GLN A 107 -7.60 0.21 7.89
C GLN A 107 -6.62 1.39 7.86
N SER A 108 -5.60 1.36 8.72
CA SER A 108 -4.57 2.40 8.74
C SER A 108 -3.64 2.32 7.54
N VAL A 109 -3.25 1.11 7.11
CA VAL A 109 -2.44 0.91 5.89
C VAL A 109 -3.19 1.41 4.64
N ILE A 110 -4.49 1.09 4.53
CA ILE A 110 -5.30 1.55 3.39
C ILE A 110 -5.41 3.08 3.36
N ARG A 111 -5.67 3.73 4.52
CA ARG A 111 -5.75 5.19 4.60
C ARG A 111 -4.43 5.86 4.25
N ILE A 112 -3.30 5.34 4.74
CA ILE A 112 -1.98 5.88 4.40
C ILE A 112 -1.68 5.69 2.92
N GLY A 113 -1.94 4.51 2.37
CA GLY A 113 -1.79 4.24 0.94
C GLY A 113 -2.61 5.20 0.07
N ALA A 114 -3.86 5.49 0.47
CA ALA A 114 -4.70 6.46 -0.23
C ALA A 114 -4.18 7.90 -0.14
N SER A 115 -3.73 8.34 1.03
CA SER A 115 -3.13 9.66 1.20
C SER A 115 -1.85 9.81 0.39
N LEU A 116 -0.95 8.82 0.44
CA LEU A 116 0.29 8.80 -0.35
C LEU A 116 -0.01 8.81 -1.84
N GLY A 117 -1.01 8.04 -2.25
CA GLY A 117 -1.49 8.01 -3.63
C GLY A 117 -1.96 9.39 -4.08
N PHE A 118 -2.89 10.01 -3.35
CA PHE A 118 -3.41 11.33 -3.67
C PHE A 118 -2.30 12.39 -3.75
N LEU A 119 -1.39 12.41 -2.77
CA LEU A 119 -0.26 13.34 -2.77
C LEU A 119 0.69 13.09 -3.96
N GLY A 120 0.93 11.82 -4.31
CA GLY A 120 1.75 11.44 -5.47
C GLY A 120 1.13 11.84 -6.80
N ALA A 121 -0.20 11.83 -6.90
CA ALA A 121 -0.94 12.32 -8.08
C ALA A 121 -0.86 13.84 -8.18
N VAL A 122 -1.09 14.56 -7.07
CA VAL A 122 -0.95 16.03 -7.01
C VAL A 122 0.46 16.47 -7.38
N ALA A 123 1.49 15.81 -6.86
CA ALA A 123 2.89 16.10 -7.21
C ALA A 123 3.15 15.97 -8.72
N ARG A 124 2.55 14.97 -9.39
CA ARG A 124 2.66 14.80 -10.85
C ARG A 124 1.90 15.89 -11.62
N CYS A 125 0.71 16.27 -11.16
CA CYS A 125 -0.02 17.40 -11.75
C CYS A 125 0.79 18.71 -11.63
N LEU A 126 1.43 18.94 -10.48
CA LEU A 126 2.30 20.08 -10.25
C LEU A 126 3.52 20.06 -11.17
N ALA A 127 4.16 18.89 -11.35
CA ALA A 127 5.27 18.73 -12.29
C ALA A 127 4.87 19.13 -13.72
N LEU A 128 3.69 18.72 -14.17
CA LEU A 128 3.19 19.08 -15.50
C LEU A 128 2.85 20.58 -15.62
N SER A 129 2.21 21.16 -14.60
CA SER A 129 1.86 22.59 -14.60
C SER A 129 3.10 23.51 -14.59
N HIS A 130 4.23 23.02 -14.08
CA HIS A 130 5.48 23.77 -13.98
C HIS A 130 6.57 23.19 -14.91
N ALA A 131 6.19 22.61 -16.06
CA ALA A 131 7.12 21.84 -16.91
C ALA A 131 8.40 22.59 -17.32
N GLU A 132 8.30 23.89 -17.59
CA GLU A 132 9.42 24.76 -17.99
C GLU A 132 10.33 25.16 -16.81
N SER A 133 9.84 24.98 -15.58
CA SER A 133 10.51 25.39 -14.36
C SER A 133 11.54 24.35 -13.91
N PRO A 134 12.69 24.76 -13.35
CA PRO A 134 13.65 23.83 -12.73
C PRO A 134 13.02 23.00 -11.60
N TRP A 135 11.92 23.47 -11.01
CA TRP A 135 11.20 22.77 -9.94
C TRP A 135 10.43 21.53 -10.43
N SER A 136 10.16 21.41 -11.73
CA SER A 136 9.44 20.25 -12.30
C SER A 136 10.11 18.92 -11.95
N VAL A 137 11.44 18.86 -12.09
CA VAL A 137 12.22 17.64 -11.81
C VAL A 137 12.09 17.23 -10.35
N ASN A 138 12.06 18.19 -9.42
CA ASN A 138 11.88 17.92 -7.99
C ASN A 138 10.48 17.37 -7.71
N TYR A 139 9.45 17.88 -8.37
CA TYR A 139 8.08 17.35 -8.25
C TYR A 139 7.95 15.94 -8.84
N LEU A 140 8.67 15.61 -9.92
CA LEU A 140 8.75 14.26 -10.46
C LEU A 140 9.41 13.29 -9.47
N HIS A 141 10.53 13.69 -8.86
CA HIS A 141 11.19 12.91 -7.81
C HIS A 141 10.25 12.67 -6.62
N LEU A 142 9.59 13.72 -6.12
CA LEU A 142 8.64 13.61 -5.02
C LEU A 142 7.48 12.67 -5.36
N GLY A 143 6.89 12.81 -6.55
CA GLY A 143 5.81 11.93 -7.02
C GLY A 143 6.24 10.48 -7.10
N GLN A 144 7.49 10.21 -7.50
CA GLN A 144 8.03 8.86 -7.57
C GLN A 144 8.33 8.27 -6.18
N MET A 145 8.90 9.07 -5.27
CA MET A 145 9.13 8.68 -3.88
C MET A 145 7.82 8.30 -3.18
N LEU A 146 6.78 9.13 -3.34
CA LEU A 146 5.45 8.87 -2.78
C LEU A 146 4.82 7.60 -3.36
N ASN A 147 5.02 7.34 -4.67
CA ASN A 147 4.53 6.12 -5.29
C ASN A 147 5.28 4.87 -4.80
N GLY A 148 6.59 4.98 -4.57
CA GLY A 148 7.39 3.91 -3.95
C GLY A 148 6.92 3.57 -2.54
N LEU A 149 6.59 4.58 -1.72
CA LEU A 149 5.99 4.39 -0.39
C LEU A 149 4.58 3.78 -0.48
N MET A 150 3.80 4.09 -1.50
CA MET A 150 2.46 3.51 -1.68
C MET A 150 2.50 2.00 -1.98
N SER A 151 3.53 1.52 -2.66
CA SER A 151 3.65 0.13 -3.13
C SER A 151 3.36 -0.96 -2.07
N PRO A 152 4.02 -1.00 -0.90
CA PRO A 152 3.73 -2.00 0.13
C PRO A 152 2.31 -1.88 0.73
N CYS A 153 1.72 -0.67 0.71
CA CYS A 153 0.33 -0.48 1.16
C CYS A 153 -0.71 -1.08 0.20
N VAL A 154 -0.37 -1.32 -1.07
CA VAL A 154 -1.27 -1.93 -2.07
C VAL A 154 -1.13 -3.45 -2.09
N ILE A 155 0.06 -3.97 -1.81
CA ILE A 155 0.34 -5.42 -1.84
C ILE A 155 -0.22 -6.13 -0.60
N ALA A 156 -0.19 -5.49 0.57
CA ALA A 156 -0.61 -6.13 1.82
C ALA A 156 -2.14 -6.37 1.99
N PRO A 157 -3.04 -5.44 1.60
CA PRO A 157 -4.48 -5.59 1.82
C PRO A 157 -5.14 -6.87 1.24
N PRO A 158 -4.87 -7.32 0.00
CA PRO A 158 -5.55 -8.50 -0.54
C PRO A 158 -5.20 -9.78 0.25
N SER A 159 -3.95 -9.93 0.67
CA SER A 159 -3.49 -11.07 1.47
C SER A 159 -4.09 -11.10 2.88
N LEU A 160 -4.33 -9.92 3.47
CA LEU A 160 -4.96 -9.83 4.78
C LEU A 160 -6.47 -10.01 4.69
N LEU A 161 -7.09 -9.49 3.64
CA LEU A 161 -8.52 -9.64 3.42
C LEU A 161 -8.89 -11.12 3.21
N SER A 162 -8.06 -11.88 2.49
CA SER A 162 -8.25 -13.33 2.35
C SER A 162 -8.08 -14.08 3.68
N ALA A 163 -7.10 -13.70 4.50
CA ALA A 163 -6.90 -14.29 5.83
C ALA A 163 -8.06 -13.98 6.81
N ILE A 164 -8.72 -12.82 6.66
CA ILE A 164 -9.91 -12.47 7.45
C ILE A 164 -11.14 -13.25 6.95
N TRP A 165 -11.27 -13.44 5.63
CA TRP A 165 -12.41 -14.16 5.04
C TRP A 165 -12.34 -15.67 5.29
N PHE A 166 -11.13 -16.26 5.29
CA PHE A 166 -10.90 -17.67 5.56
C PHE A 166 -10.08 -17.83 6.86
N PRO A 167 -10.73 -17.83 8.03
CA PRO A 167 -10.04 -18.08 9.29
C PRO A 167 -9.29 -19.42 9.25
N PRO A 168 -8.22 -19.60 10.06
CA PRO A 168 -7.34 -20.78 10.02
C PRO A 168 -8.04 -22.14 10.20
N LYS A 169 -9.30 -22.15 10.63
CA LYS A 169 -10.11 -23.37 10.77
C LYS A 169 -10.60 -23.94 9.44
N GLU A 170 -10.46 -23.19 8.33
CA GLU A 170 -10.84 -23.63 6.98
C GLU A 170 -9.69 -23.49 5.95
N SER A 171 -8.55 -22.90 6.31
CA SER A 171 -7.37 -22.88 5.43
C SER A 171 -6.51 -24.13 5.67
N THR A 172 -6.55 -25.06 4.70
CA THR A 172 -5.67 -26.22 4.50
C THR A 172 -5.79 -27.40 5.47
N ARG A 173 -6.54 -28.40 5.00
CA ARG A 173 -6.17 -29.81 5.11
C ARG A 173 -5.19 -30.16 3.98
#